data_AF-T2III8-F1
#
_entry.id   AF-T2III8-F1
#
_cell.length_a   1.000
_cell.length_b   1.000
_cell.length_c   1.000
_cell.angle_alpha   90.00
_cell.angle_beta   90.00
_cell.angle_gamma   90.00
#
_symmetry.space_group_name_H-M   'P 1'
#
loop_
_entity.id
_entity.type
_entity.pdbx_description
1 polymer ?
#
loop_
_entity_poly.entity_id
_entity_poly.type
_entity_poly.pdbx_seq_one_letter_code
_entity_poly.pdbx_strand_id
1 'polypeptide(L)'
;MKLLKVSVPNFRNLKNVELTFEPSLKPAVFPIGSENGGGKSTLLQLIFVLLTCSLDDNKNIYLSNFLISVIDNFQDTDEIAQFELNYQGEIINFTFTYLDENDSDNQKIIKFTKEILNFKKDLQDK
;
A
#
# COMPACT_ATOMS: atom_id res chain seq x y z
N MET A 1 -9.45 5.11 11.47
CA MET A 1 -8.18 4.53 11.02
C MET A 1 -7.16 5.66 10.91
N LYS A 2 -5.96 5.49 11.46
CA LYS A 2 -4.87 6.47 11.39
C LYS A 2 -3.62 5.76 10.89
N LEU A 3 -2.98 6.31 9.86
CA LEU A 3 -1.69 5.83 9.35
C LEU A 3 -0.58 6.22 10.33
N LEU A 4 0.20 5.24 10.80
CA LEU A 4 1.30 5.41 11.74
C LEU A 4 2.65 5.28 11.04
N LYS A 5 2.80 4.30 10.15
CA LYS A 5 4.03 4.08 9.38
C LYS A 5 3.73 3.67 7.94
N VAL A 6 4.58 4.11 7.00
CA VAL A 6 4.66 3.59 5.63
C VAL A 6 6.11 3.22 5.34
N SER A 7 6.33 2.03 4.80
CA SER A 7 7.62 1.61 4.25
C SER A 7 7.44 1.23 2.78
N VAL A 8 8.33 1.69 1.90
CA VAL A 8 8.35 1.33 0.48
C VAL A 8 9.79 0.95 0.10
N PRO A 9 10.11 -0.36 0.03
CA PRO A 9 11.46 -0.81 -0.27
C PRO A 9 11.89 -0.35 -1.67
N ASN A 10 11.06 -0.61 -2.67
CA ASN A 10 11.35 -0.27 -4.05
C ASN A 10 10.07 -0.13 -4.87
N PHE A 11 9.77 1.08 -5.34
CA PHE A 11 8.63 1.33 -6.23
C PHE A 11 8.89 2.52 -7.15
N ARG A 12 9.04 2.28 -8.46
CA ARG A 12 9.45 3.31 -9.44
C ARG A 12 10.74 4.02 -8.97
N ASN A 13 10.66 5.31 -8.70
CA ASN A 13 11.74 6.18 -8.20
C ASN A 13 11.80 6.24 -6.66
N LEU A 14 10.87 5.60 -5.95
CA LEU A 14 10.91 5.47 -4.49
C LEU A 14 11.86 4.32 -4.14
N LYS A 15 12.92 4.61 -3.38
CA LYS A 15 13.93 3.64 -2.94
C LYS A 15 14.10 3.77 -1.44
N ASN A 16 13.82 2.71 -0.69
CA ASN A 16 13.94 2.64 0.77
C ASN A 16 13.27 3.81 1.50
N VAL A 17 12.03 4.12 1.12
CA VAL A 17 11.27 5.20 1.75
C VAL A 17 10.66 4.69 3.04
N GLU A 18 10.90 5.38 4.15
CA GLU A 18 10.20 5.18 5.41
C GLU A 18 9.59 6.51 5.89
N LEU A 19 8.31 6.48 6.24
CA LEU A 19 7.61 7.60 6.87
C LEU A 19 6.97 7.12 8.17
N THR A 20 7.28 7.81 9.27
CA THR A 20 6.61 7.63 10.56
C THR A 20 5.83 8.88 10.91
N PHE A 21 4.55 8.72 11.26
CA PHE A 21 3.65 9.79 11.61
C PHE A 21 3.53 9.91 13.13
N GLU A 22 4.22 10.90 13.70
CA GLU A 22 4.25 11.13 15.14
C GLU A 22 2.86 11.43 15.71
N PRO A 23 2.32 10.60 16.61
CA PRO A 23 0.96 10.77 17.08
C PRO A 23 0.76 11.97 18.01
N SER A 24 1.84 12.49 18.60
CA SER A 24 1.85 13.59 19.56
C SER A 24 1.84 14.99 18.92
N LEU A 25 2.25 15.13 17.65
CA LEU A 25 2.33 16.43 16.98
C LEU A 25 0.94 16.98 16.64
N LYS A 26 0.73 18.28 16.95
CA LYS A 26 -0.50 19.02 16.64
C LYS A 26 -0.18 20.36 15.95
N PRO A 27 -0.77 20.63 14.76
CA PRO A 27 -1.65 19.75 14.00
C PRO A 27 -0.88 18.53 13.44
N ALA A 28 -1.58 17.41 13.24
CA ALA A 28 -1.01 16.19 12.66
C ALA A 28 -0.86 16.33 11.13
N VAL A 29 -0.11 17.34 10.71
CA VAL A 29 0.16 17.68 9.30
C VAL A 29 1.66 17.63 9.09
N PHE A 30 2.09 16.80 8.14
CA PHE A 30 3.50 16.51 7.89
C PHE A 30 3.84 16.92 6.46
N PRO A 31 4.76 17.88 6.26
CA PRO A 31 5.22 18.22 4.93
C PRO A 31 6.13 17.10 4.38
N ILE A 32 5.91 16.72 3.13
CA ILE A 32 6.82 15.81 2.40
C ILE A 32 7.69 16.67 1.49
N GLY A 33 8.95 16.88 1.91
CA GLY A 33 9.95 17.64 1.17
C GLY A 33 10.84 16.76 0.32
N SER A 34 10.94 17.03 -0.98
CA SER A 34 11.97 16.49 -1.87
C SER A 34 12.07 17.33 -3.14
N GLU A 35 13.11 17.10 -3.95
CA GLU A 35 13.25 17.73 -5.27
C GLU A 35 12.12 17.34 -6.24
N ASN A 36 11.97 18.12 -7.30
CA ASN A 36 11.05 17.76 -8.39
C ASN A 36 11.50 16.46 -9.04
N GLY A 37 10.54 15.56 -9.30
CA GLY A 37 10.86 14.19 -9.73
C GLY A 37 11.27 13.24 -8.60
N GLY A 38 11.42 13.72 -7.36
CA GLY A 38 11.75 12.90 -6.18
C GLY A 38 10.59 12.05 -5.63
N GLY A 39 9.54 11.80 -6.41
CA GLY A 39 8.52 10.81 -6.09
C GLY A 39 7.41 11.21 -5.11
N LYS A 40 7.31 12.47 -4.67
CA LYS A 40 6.27 12.93 -3.70
C LYS A 40 4.85 12.51 -4.09
N SER A 41 4.44 12.83 -5.32
CA SER A 41 3.12 12.47 -5.84
C SER A 41 2.97 10.97 -6.00
N THR A 42 4.03 10.28 -6.42
CA THR A 42 4.05 8.82 -6.55
C THR A 42 3.85 8.12 -5.22
N LEU A 43 4.47 8.60 -4.14
CA LEU A 43 4.30 8.06 -2.79
C LEU A 43 2.87 8.23 -2.30
N LEU A 44 2.30 9.43 -2.43
CA LEU A 44 0.90 9.68 -2.04
C LEU A 44 -0.08 8.84 -2.87
N GLN A 45 0.16 8.71 -4.18
CA GLN A 45 -0.64 7.85 -5.06
C GLN A 45 -0.56 6.38 -4.66
N LEU A 46 0.65 5.86 -4.38
CA LEU A 46 0.85 4.48 -3.94
C LEU A 46 0.11 4.20 -2.63
N ILE A 47 0.29 5.06 -1.61
CA ILE A 47 -0.41 4.97 -0.32
C ILE A 47 -1.93 4.94 -0.54
N PHE A 48 -2.46 5.87 -1.34
CA PHE A 48 -3.88 5.97 -1.60
C PHE A 48 -4.43 4.73 -2.31
N VAL A 49 -3.79 4.30 -3.39
CA VAL A 49 -4.23 3.16 -4.21
C VAL A 49 -4.17 1.87 -3.39
N LEU A 50 -3.10 1.62 -2.63
CA LEU A 50 -2.98 0.40 -1.83
C LEU A 50 -3.99 0.38 -0.68
N LEU A 51 -4.17 1.47 0.07
CA LEU A 51 -5.11 1.46 1.20
C LEU A 51 -6.58 1.57 0.77
N THR A 52 -6.89 2.18 -0.38
CA THR A 52 -8.28 2.45 -0.79
C THR A 52 -8.81 1.46 -1.82
N CYS A 53 -7.98 1.06 -2.80
CA CYS A 53 -8.44 0.23 -3.92
C CYS A 53 -8.29 -1.26 -3.64
N SER A 54 -7.27 -1.69 -2.87
CA SER A 54 -7.06 -3.13 -2.59
C SER A 54 -8.13 -3.76 -1.67
N LEU A 55 -8.92 -2.92 -1.00
CA LEU A 55 -9.95 -3.34 -0.06
C LEU A 55 -11.36 -3.36 -0.68
N ASP A 56 -11.50 -2.95 -1.95
CA ASP A 56 -12.78 -2.84 -2.66
C ASP A 56 -12.66 -3.51 -4.03
N ASP A 57 -13.34 -4.64 -4.20
CA ASP A 57 -13.24 -5.47 -5.40
C ASP A 57 -13.64 -4.71 -6.68
N ASN A 58 -14.53 -3.71 -6.58
CA ASN A 58 -14.93 -2.88 -7.72
C ASN A 58 -13.82 -1.92 -8.18
N LYS A 59 -12.82 -1.68 -7.33
CA LYS A 59 -11.70 -0.77 -7.59
C LYS A 59 -10.42 -1.49 -8.00
N ASN A 60 -10.43 -2.82 -8.07
CA ASN A 60 -9.27 -3.61 -8.46
C ASN A 60 -8.73 -3.22 -9.85
N ILE A 61 -9.58 -2.79 -10.79
CA ILE A 61 -9.13 -2.32 -12.11
C ILE A 61 -8.16 -1.13 -12.03
N TYR A 62 -8.36 -0.19 -11.09
CA TYR A 62 -7.47 0.96 -10.91
C TYR A 62 -6.11 0.53 -10.36
N LEU A 63 -6.12 -0.46 -9.47
CA LEU A 63 -4.93 -1.04 -8.89
C LEU A 63 -4.11 -1.77 -9.95
N SER A 64 -4.74 -2.62 -10.77
CA SER A 64 -4.10 -3.28 -11.90
C SER A 64 -3.50 -2.27 -12.88
N ASN A 65 -4.26 -1.24 -13.28
CA ASN A 65 -3.77 -0.19 -14.17
C ASN A 65 -2.59 0.61 -13.59
N PHE A 66 -2.59 0.83 -12.27
CA PHE A 66 -1.49 1.54 -11.61
C PHE A 66 -0.21 0.70 -11.60
N LEU A 67 -0.35 -0.61 -11.38
CA LEU A 67 0.76 -1.54 -11.17
C LEU A 67 1.30 -2.16 -12.46
N ILE A 68 0.51 -2.22 -13.55
CA ILE A 68 0.93 -2.82 -14.83
C ILE A 68 2.23 -2.22 -15.38
N SER A 69 2.44 -0.92 -15.19
CA SER A 69 3.66 -0.22 -15.65
C SER A 69 4.95 -0.59 -14.91
N VAL A 70 4.84 -1.27 -13.76
CA VAL A 70 5.98 -1.58 -12.88
C VAL A 70 6.14 -3.06 -12.61
N ILE A 71 5.16 -3.87 -13.02
CA ILE A 71 5.03 -5.28 -12.67
C ILE A 71 6.22 -6.11 -13.17
N ASP A 72 6.79 -5.75 -14.33
CA ASP A 72 7.94 -6.47 -14.91
C ASP A 72 9.25 -6.24 -14.14
N ASN A 73 9.27 -5.29 -13.18
CA ASN A 73 10.42 -5.04 -12.31
C ASN A 73 10.34 -5.79 -10.98
N PHE A 74 9.23 -6.48 -10.71
CA PHE A 74 9.03 -7.25 -9.49
C PHE A 74 9.26 -8.73 -9.74
N GLN A 75 9.91 -9.38 -8.79
CA GLN A 75 10.02 -10.83 -8.69
C GLN A 75 8.94 -11.37 -7.77
N ASP A 76 8.58 -12.65 -7.94
CA ASP A 76 7.60 -13.29 -7.08
C ASP A 76 7.98 -13.10 -5.60
N THR A 77 6.99 -12.72 -4.79
CA THR A 77 7.12 -12.36 -3.37
C THR A 77 7.85 -11.04 -3.05
N ASP A 78 8.15 -10.20 -4.05
CA ASP A 78 8.70 -8.86 -3.77
C ASP A 78 7.71 -7.98 -3.00
N GLU A 79 8.21 -7.32 -1.97
CA GLU A 79 7.42 -6.38 -1.19
C GLU A 79 7.27 -5.04 -1.91
N ILE A 80 6.02 -4.60 -2.05
CA ILE A 80 5.64 -3.31 -2.64
C ILE A 80 5.64 -2.24 -1.54
N ALA A 81 4.96 -2.50 -0.43
CA ALA A 81 4.87 -1.55 0.69
C ALA A 81 4.38 -2.23 1.98
N GLN A 82 4.77 -1.66 3.11
CA GLN A 82 4.21 -1.96 4.43
C GLN A 82 3.51 -0.75 5.02
N PHE A 83 2.44 -0.98 5.76
CA PHE A 83 1.68 0.03 6.48
C PHE A 83 1.43 -0.41 7.90
N GLU A 84 1.65 0.50 8.84
CA GLU A 84 1.19 0.36 10.22
C GLU A 84 0.04 1.33 10.44
N LEU A 85 -1.12 0.83 10.88
CA LEU A 85 -2.33 1.60 11.09
C LEU A 85 -2.80 1.45 12.54
N ASN A 86 -3.29 2.53 13.13
CA ASN A 86 -4.12 2.47 14.33
C ASN A 86 -5.60 2.43 13.93
N TYR A 87 -6.31 1.40 14.39
CA TYR A 87 -7.75 1.29 14.27
C TYR A 87 -8.37 0.98 15.63
N GLN A 88 -9.18 1.90 16.14
CA GLN A 88 -9.90 1.75 17.41
C GLN A 88 -8.97 1.43 18.62
N GLY A 89 -7.72 1.90 18.59
CA GLY A 89 -6.75 1.64 19.65
C GLY A 89 -5.81 0.47 19.37
N GLU A 90 -6.16 -0.39 18.41
CA GLU A 90 -5.34 -1.53 17.99
C GLU A 90 -4.39 -1.16 16.85
N ILE A 91 -3.17 -1.69 16.90
CA ILE A 91 -2.18 -1.56 15.82
C ILE A 91 -2.35 -2.72 14.85
N ILE A 92 -2.49 -2.40 13.56
CA ILE A 92 -2.68 -3.35 12.47
C ILE A 92 -1.58 -3.10 11.44
N ASN A 93 -0.89 -4.17 11.05
CA ASN A 93 0.13 -4.15 10.02
C ASN A 93 -0.43 -4.73 8.71
N PHE A 94 -0.10 -4.08 7.60
CA PHE A 94 -0.41 -4.56 6.25
C PHE A 94 0.88 -4.65 5.46
N THR A 95 1.13 -5.80 4.85
CA THR A 95 2.20 -5.97 3.87
C THR A 95 1.59 -6.23 2.51
N PHE A 96 1.97 -5.42 1.53
CA PHE A 96 1.58 -5.55 0.14
C PHE A 96 2.74 -6.19 -0.61
N THR A 97 2.50 -7.37 -1.15
CA THR A 97 3.50 -8.18 -1.84
C THR A 97 3.03 -8.47 -3.26
N TYR A 98 3.95 -8.45 -4.21
CA TYR A 98 3.72 -8.94 -5.56
C TYR A 98 3.76 -10.47 -5.57
N LEU A 99 2.79 -11.09 -6.24
CA LEU A 99 2.75 -12.54 -6.44
C LEU A 99 2.61 -12.81 -7.93
N ASP A 100 3.49 -13.64 -8.47
CA ASP A 100 3.45 -14.07 -9.87
C ASP A 100 2.72 -15.42 -9.96
N GLU A 101 1.39 -15.38 -9.85
CA GLU A 101 0.58 -16.57 -10.14
C GLU A 101 0.55 -16.76 -11.67
N ASN A 102 1.39 -17.67 -12.17
CA ASN A 102 1.31 -18.20 -13.53
C ASN A 102 0.03 -19.06 -13.67
N ASP A 103 -1.14 -18.43 -13.64
CA ASP A 103 -2.40 -19.09 -13.97
C ASP A 103 -2.78 -18.77 -15.42
N SER A 104 -3.20 -19.81 -16.14
CA SER A 104 -3.28 -19.89 -17.61
C SER A 104 -4.30 -18.97 -18.30
N ASP A 105 -4.81 -17.94 -17.62
CA ASP A 105 -5.74 -16.94 -18.13
C ASP A 105 -5.30 -15.51 -17.78
N ASN A 106 -4.14 -15.11 -18.29
CA ASN A 106 -3.83 -13.74 -18.75
C ASN A 106 -4.24 -12.54 -17.85
N GLN A 107 -4.10 -12.65 -16.53
CA GLN A 107 -4.02 -11.50 -15.63
C GLN A 107 -2.97 -11.83 -14.56
N LYS A 108 -1.84 -11.11 -14.55
CA LYS A 108 -0.90 -11.13 -13.41
C LYS A 108 -1.68 -10.66 -12.17
N ILE A 109 -2.12 -11.59 -11.33
CA ILE A 109 -2.93 -11.29 -10.15
C ILE A 109 -2.00 -10.80 -9.04
N ILE A 110 -2.11 -9.52 -8.68
CA ILE A 110 -1.47 -9.00 -7.48
C ILE A 110 -2.33 -9.46 -6.30
N LYS A 111 -1.94 -10.58 -5.70
CA LYS A 111 -2.64 -11.15 -4.56
C LYS A 111 -2.12 -10.53 -3.27
N PHE A 112 -3.03 -9.92 -2.53
CA PHE A 112 -2.73 -9.32 -1.24
C PHE A 112 -2.74 -10.40 -0.15
N THR A 113 -1.58 -10.74 0.39
CA THR A 113 -1.49 -11.49 1.64
C THR A 113 -1.94 -10.60 2.79
N LYS A 114 -3.23 -10.65 3.07
CA LYS A 114 -3.81 -10.13 4.31
C LYS A 114 -3.40 -11.06 5.45
N GLU A 115 -2.53 -10.62 6.37
CA GLU A 115 -2.57 -11.12 7.75
C GLU A 115 -3.78 -10.53 8.50
N ILE A 116 -4.94 -10.53 7.84
CA ILE A 116 -6.21 -10.16 8.46
C ILE A 116 -6.88 -11.46 8.89
N LEU A 117 -6.53 -11.93 10.08
CA LEU A 117 -7.27 -13.02 10.71
C LEU A 117 -8.59 -12.57 11.35
N ASN A 118 -8.98 -11.27 11.38
CA ASN A 118 -10.29 -10.86 11.94
C ASN A 118 -10.97 -9.55 11.42
N PHE A 119 -10.38 -8.75 10.52
CA PHE A 119 -10.90 -7.42 10.16
C PHE A 119 -12.02 -7.39 9.10
N LYS A 120 -12.30 -8.52 8.41
CA LYS A 120 -13.36 -8.56 7.37
C LYS A 120 -14.78 -8.53 7.93
N LYS A 121 -15.01 -8.89 9.20
CA LYS A 121 -16.36 -8.83 9.81
C LYS A 121 -16.81 -7.40 10.12
N ASP A 122 -15.92 -6.55 10.64
CA ASP A 122 -16.34 -5.24 11.17
C ASP A 122 -16.49 -4.13 10.10
N LEU A 123 -15.99 -4.35 8.88
CA LEU A 123 -16.11 -3.38 7.78
C LEU A 123 -17.27 -3.66 6.82
N GLN A 124 -17.85 -4.87 6.83
CA GLN A 124 -18.99 -5.22 5.97
C GLN A 124 -20.34 -5.09 6.70
N ASP A 125 -20.34 -4.94 8.03
CA ASP A 125 -21.54 -4.78 8.87
C ASP A 125 -21.86 -3.30 9.22
N LYS A 126 -21.40 -2.33 8.40
CA LYS A 126 -21.76 -0.91 8.54
C LYS A 126 -22.17 -0.26 7.23
#